data_AF-A0A2V5DSB8-F1
#
_entry.id   AF-A0A2V5DSB8-F1
#
_cell.length_a   1.000
_cell.length_b   1.000
_cell.length_c   1.000
_cell.angle_alpha   90.00
_cell.angle_beta   90.00
_cell.angle_gamma   90.00
#
_symmetry.space_group_name_H-M   'P 1'
#
loop_
_entity.id
_entity.type
_entity.pdbx_description
1 polymer ?
#
loop_
_entity_poly.entity_id
_entity_poly.type
_entity_poly.pdbx_seq_one_letter_code
_entity_poly.pdbx_strand_id
1 'polypeptide(L)'
;MNDHNNSINPETAMATTTMTMIQALRSAMDVMLERDDNVVVYGQDVGYFGGVFRCTEGLQTKYGKSRVFDAPISESGIVGTAVGMGAYGLRPVVEIQFADYFYPASDQIVSEMARLRYRSAGEFIAPLTLRMPCGGGIYGGQTHSQSPEAMFTQVCGLRTVMPSNPYDAKGLLIASIECDDPVIFLEPKRLYNGPFDGHHDRPVTPWSKHPHSAVPDGYYTVPLDKAAITRPGNDVTVLTYGTTVYVAQVAAEESGVDAEVIDLRSLWPLDLDTIVESVKKTGRCVVVHEATRTCGFGAELVSLVQEHCFHHLEAPIERVTGWDTPYPHAQEWAYFPGPSRVGAALKKVMEV
;
A
#
# COMPACT_ATOMS: atom_id res chain seq x y z
N MET A 1 4.16 -39.72 -42.31
CA MET A 1 4.68 -38.45 -42.86
C MET A 1 3.53 -37.47 -42.79
N ASN A 2 3.44 -36.52 -41.86
CA ASN A 2 4.37 -35.97 -40.88
C ASN A 2 3.56 -35.63 -39.61
N ASP A 3 3.98 -36.17 -38.46
CA ASP A 3 3.58 -35.65 -37.15
C ASP A 3 4.49 -34.46 -36.84
N HIS A 4 3.95 -33.24 -36.94
CA HIS A 4 4.61 -32.07 -36.38
C HIS A 4 4.31 -32.00 -34.88
N ASN A 5 5.17 -32.69 -34.13
CA ASN A 5 5.28 -32.57 -32.70
C ASN A 5 5.76 -31.15 -32.37
N ASN A 6 4.83 -30.28 -31.98
CA ASN A 6 5.13 -28.93 -31.55
C ASN A 6 5.71 -29.01 -30.13
N SER A 7 7.04 -29.13 -30.05
CA SER A 7 7.78 -29.05 -28.79
C SER A 7 7.60 -27.65 -28.21
N ILE A 8 6.72 -27.53 -27.23
CA ILE A 8 6.63 -26.37 -26.35
C ILE A 8 7.98 -26.27 -25.64
N ASN A 9 8.76 -25.26 -26.00
CA ASN A 9 9.96 -24.88 -25.27
C ASN A 9 9.53 -24.53 -23.85
N PRO A 10 10.10 -25.13 -22.79
CA PRO A 10 9.86 -24.66 -21.44
C PRO A 10 10.56 -23.30 -21.33
N GLU A 11 9.81 -22.22 -21.49
CA GLU A 11 10.23 -20.92 -20.97
C GLU A 11 10.63 -21.17 -19.51
N THR A 12 11.89 -20.89 -19.21
CA THR A 12 12.48 -21.08 -17.88
C THR A 12 11.61 -20.34 -16.87
N ALA A 13 10.77 -21.07 -16.14
CA ALA A 13 9.95 -20.51 -15.08
C ALA A 13 10.87 -19.74 -14.12
N MET A 14 10.61 -18.45 -13.92
CA MET A 14 11.41 -17.64 -13.02
C MET A 14 11.45 -18.29 -11.64
N ALA A 15 12.66 -18.44 -11.09
CA ALA A 15 12.84 -18.93 -9.74
C ALA A 15 12.04 -18.04 -8.77
N THR A 16 11.41 -18.69 -7.79
CA THR A 16 10.52 -18.05 -6.82
C THR A 16 11.02 -18.41 -5.43
N THR A 17 11.12 -17.41 -4.56
CA THR A 17 11.54 -17.57 -3.17
C THR A 17 10.41 -17.20 -2.22
N THR A 18 10.29 -17.91 -1.11
CA THR A 18 9.39 -17.51 -0.02
C THR A 18 9.95 -16.29 0.71
N MET A 19 9.23 -15.17 0.66
CA MET A 19 9.65 -13.89 1.23
C MET A 19 8.61 -13.34 2.21
N THR A 20 9.07 -12.63 3.23
CA THR A 20 8.26 -11.67 3.99
C THR A 20 8.05 -10.38 3.17
N MET A 21 7.16 -9.49 3.61
CA MET A 21 6.99 -8.19 2.95
C MET A 21 8.28 -7.35 3.01
N ILE A 22 9.02 -7.37 4.13
CA ILE A 22 10.35 -6.74 4.23
C ILE A 22 11.28 -7.24 3.12
N GLN A 23 11.37 -8.56 2.94
CA GLN A 23 12.24 -9.18 1.95
C GLN A 23 11.78 -8.89 0.52
N ALA A 24 10.47 -8.85 0.28
CA ALA A 24 9.90 -8.52 -1.02
C ALA A 24 10.20 -7.06 -1.42
N LEU A 25 10.01 -6.10 -0.51
CA LEU A 25 10.34 -4.68 -0.73
C LEU A 25 11.84 -4.50 -0.99
N ARG A 26 12.67 -5.19 -0.21
CA ARG A 26 14.12 -5.23 -0.43
C ARG A 26 14.48 -5.78 -1.80
N SER A 27 13.82 -6.86 -2.22
CA SER A 27 14.02 -7.47 -3.53
C SER A 27 13.55 -6.56 -4.67
N ALA A 28 12.45 -5.82 -4.50
CA ALA A 28 12.03 -4.80 -5.48
C ALA A 28 13.11 -3.73 -5.68
N MET A 29 13.65 -3.17 -4.60
CA MET A 29 14.73 -2.18 -4.68
C MET A 29 16.01 -2.78 -5.25
N ASP A 30 16.38 -4.02 -4.90
CA ASP A 30 17.52 -4.73 -5.48
C ASP A 30 17.39 -4.87 -7.00
N VAL A 31 16.22 -5.31 -7.47
CA VAL A 31 15.94 -5.45 -8.92
C VAL A 31 16.01 -4.09 -9.62
N MET A 32 15.45 -3.03 -9.03
CA MET A 32 15.45 -1.70 -9.65
C MET A 32 16.82 -1.01 -9.63
N LEU A 33 17.60 -1.19 -8.57
CA LEU A 33 18.98 -0.70 -8.49
C LEU A 33 19.89 -1.36 -9.53
N GLU A 34 19.64 -2.62 -9.88
CA GLU A 34 20.32 -3.33 -10.97
C GLU A 34 19.85 -2.87 -12.35
N ARG A 35 18.53 -2.65 -12.50
CA ARG A 35 17.90 -2.50 -13.81
C ARG A 35 18.03 -1.09 -14.39
N ASP A 36 18.05 -0.06 -13.54
CA ASP A 36 18.13 1.33 -13.96
C ASP A 36 19.26 2.07 -13.23
N ASP A 37 20.31 2.44 -13.97
CA ASP A 37 21.46 3.22 -13.51
C ASP A 37 21.09 4.61 -12.96
N ASN A 38 19.83 5.04 -13.05
CA ASN A 38 19.33 6.28 -12.46
C ASN A 38 18.67 6.09 -11.08
N VAL A 39 18.41 4.85 -10.66
CA VAL A 39 17.75 4.55 -9.37
C VAL A 39 18.68 4.78 -8.18
N VAL A 40 18.29 5.65 -7.25
CA VAL A 40 19.07 5.90 -6.02
C VAL A 40 18.17 5.69 -4.81
N VAL A 41 18.69 5.04 -3.76
CA VAL A 41 17.93 4.74 -2.53
C VAL A 41 18.56 5.46 -1.35
N TYR A 42 17.82 6.32 -0.64
CA TYR A 42 18.36 6.96 0.55
C TYR A 42 17.30 7.40 1.54
N GLY A 43 17.73 7.60 2.79
CA GLY A 43 16.88 7.96 3.92
C GLY A 43 17.64 7.78 5.23
N GLN A 44 16.95 7.98 6.34
CA GLN A 44 17.55 7.83 7.67
C GLN A 44 17.83 6.35 7.95
N ASP A 45 19.09 6.03 8.27
CA ASP A 45 19.57 4.66 8.57
C ASP A 45 19.44 3.63 7.41
N VAL A 46 19.08 4.09 6.21
CA VAL A 46 18.84 3.26 5.02
C VAL A 46 20.13 2.63 4.47
N GLY A 47 21.27 3.30 4.64
CA GLY A 47 22.53 2.96 4.01
C GLY A 47 23.23 1.78 4.68
N TYR A 48 24.16 2.05 5.58
CA TYR A 48 25.03 1.00 6.15
C TYR A 48 24.24 0.00 7.01
N PHE A 49 23.29 0.50 7.81
CA PHE A 49 22.51 -0.33 8.73
C PHE A 49 21.46 -1.19 8.03
N GLY A 50 20.96 -0.74 6.87
CA GLY A 50 19.92 -1.43 6.10
C GLY A 50 18.49 -1.11 6.52
N GLY A 51 18.29 0.03 7.18
CA GLY A 51 16.99 0.52 7.66
C GLY A 51 16.56 -0.13 8.98
N VAL A 52 15.80 0.61 9.80
CA VAL A 52 15.29 0.12 11.09
C VAL A 52 14.33 -1.07 10.97
N PHE A 53 13.77 -1.30 9.78
CA PHE A 53 12.95 -2.46 9.44
C PHE A 53 13.66 -3.50 8.56
N ARG A 54 14.97 -3.34 8.30
CA ARG A 54 15.78 -4.20 7.41
C ARG A 54 15.37 -4.19 5.93
N CYS A 55 14.49 -3.29 5.51
CA CYS A 55 14.01 -3.20 4.13
C CYS A 55 15.12 -2.90 3.11
N THR A 56 16.28 -2.37 3.53
CA THR A 56 17.40 -2.02 2.63
C THR A 56 18.71 -2.74 2.98
N GLU A 57 18.65 -3.79 3.81
CA GLU A 57 19.80 -4.60 4.22
C GLU A 57 20.66 -5.04 3.01
N GLY A 58 21.97 -4.79 3.08
CA GLY A 58 22.94 -5.26 2.08
C GLY A 58 22.92 -4.50 0.74
N LEU A 59 21.92 -3.65 0.47
CA LEU A 59 21.86 -2.90 -0.80
C LEU A 59 23.05 -1.95 -0.96
N GLN A 60 23.47 -1.24 0.09
CA GLN A 60 24.67 -0.40 0.05
C GLN A 60 25.94 -1.22 -0.20
N THR A 61 26.07 -2.40 0.39
CA THR A 61 27.23 -3.27 0.16
C THR A 61 27.31 -3.72 -1.30
N LYS A 62 26.17 -4.01 -1.92
CA LYS A 62 26.08 -4.49 -3.32
C LYS A 62 26.29 -3.35 -4.33
N TYR A 63 25.65 -2.20 -4.13
CA TYR A 63 25.60 -1.11 -5.12
C TYR A 63 26.49 0.09 -4.80
N GLY A 64 27.10 0.12 -3.61
CA GLY A 64 27.99 1.19 -3.17
C GLY A 64 27.26 2.43 -2.64
N LYS A 65 28.04 3.28 -1.96
CA LYS A 65 27.55 4.48 -1.25
C LYS A 65 26.97 5.56 -2.15
N SER A 66 27.31 5.57 -3.44
CA SER A 66 26.75 6.55 -4.39
C SER A 66 25.32 6.18 -4.84
N ARG A 67 24.90 4.92 -4.61
CA ARG A 67 23.60 4.39 -5.01
C ARG A 67 22.67 4.20 -3.82
N VAL A 68 23.23 3.80 -2.67
CA VAL A 68 22.47 3.61 -1.43
C VAL A 68 23.19 4.23 -0.24
N PHE A 69 22.59 5.22 0.42
CA PHE A 69 23.26 5.97 1.48
C PHE A 69 22.33 6.47 2.58
N ASP A 70 22.94 6.76 3.73
CA ASP A 70 22.29 7.36 4.89
C ASP A 70 22.12 8.88 4.68
N ALA A 71 20.97 9.39 5.09
CA ALA A 71 20.64 10.82 5.03
C ALA A 71 20.58 11.43 6.45
N PRO A 72 20.78 12.75 6.59
CA PRO A 72 20.45 13.47 7.81
C PRO A 72 18.97 13.32 8.19
N ILE A 73 18.66 13.49 9.48
CA ILE A 73 17.28 13.48 10.00
C ILE A 73 16.58 14.79 9.61
N SER A 74 16.13 14.86 8.36
CA SER A 74 15.41 16.00 7.79
C SER A 74 14.55 15.52 6.63
N GLU A 75 13.25 15.33 6.85
CA GLU A 75 12.36 14.79 5.83
C GLU A 75 12.19 15.77 4.66
N SER A 76 12.07 17.08 4.92
CA SER A 76 12.06 18.09 3.85
C SER A 76 13.36 18.09 3.06
N GLY A 77 14.51 17.91 3.73
CA GLY A 77 15.80 17.76 3.05
C GLY A 77 15.84 16.53 2.17
N ILE A 78 15.35 15.38 2.65
CA ILE A 78 15.26 14.13 1.90
C ILE A 78 14.41 14.31 0.65
N VAL A 79 13.17 14.81 0.78
CA VAL A 79 12.25 14.97 -0.36
C VAL A 79 12.70 16.09 -1.30
N GLY A 80 13.14 17.23 -0.79
CA GLY A 80 13.57 18.36 -1.61
C GLY A 80 14.81 18.04 -2.44
N THR A 81 15.78 17.32 -1.87
CA THR A 81 16.93 16.84 -2.65
C THR A 81 16.51 15.80 -3.69
N ALA A 82 15.54 14.94 -3.40
CA ALA A 82 15.01 13.96 -4.34
C ALA A 82 14.34 14.66 -5.53
N VAL A 83 13.58 15.72 -5.27
CA VAL A 83 12.99 16.59 -6.30
C VAL A 83 14.06 17.17 -7.22
N GLY A 84 15.16 17.70 -6.66
CA GLY A 84 16.28 18.19 -7.46
C GLY A 84 16.96 17.09 -8.28
N MET A 85 17.13 15.89 -7.71
CA MET A 85 17.68 14.72 -8.41
C MET A 85 16.77 14.26 -9.55
N GLY A 86 15.45 14.24 -9.34
CA GLY A 86 14.46 13.93 -10.38
C GLY A 86 14.50 14.93 -11.53
N ALA A 87 14.60 16.23 -11.22
CA ALA A 87 14.73 17.28 -12.21
C ALA A 87 16.02 17.18 -13.04
N TYR A 88 17.11 16.61 -12.48
CA TYR A 88 18.33 16.30 -13.22
C TYR A 88 18.17 15.09 -14.16
N GLY A 89 17.31 14.13 -13.80
CA GLY A 89 17.07 12.90 -14.57
C GLY A 89 17.34 11.60 -13.80
N LEU A 90 17.53 11.66 -12.48
CA LEU A 90 17.60 10.46 -11.65
C LEU A 90 16.20 9.92 -11.30
N ARG A 91 16.14 8.71 -10.73
CA ARG A 91 14.92 8.06 -10.22
C ARG A 91 15.03 7.74 -8.73
N PRO A 92 14.96 8.74 -7.83
CA PRO A 92 15.06 8.53 -6.39
C PRO A 92 13.93 7.68 -5.79
N VAL A 93 14.32 6.70 -4.98
CA VAL A 93 13.46 5.89 -4.12
C VAL A 93 13.84 6.18 -2.68
N VAL A 94 13.16 7.12 -2.05
CA VAL A 94 13.58 7.65 -0.75
C VAL A 94 12.66 7.19 0.37
N GLU A 95 13.20 7.03 1.57
CA GLU A 95 12.47 6.53 2.74
C GLU A 95 12.28 7.62 3.79
N ILE A 96 11.06 7.70 4.34
CA ILE A 96 10.78 8.38 5.61
C ILE A 96 10.45 7.28 6.63
N GLN A 97 11.19 7.27 7.74
CA GLN A 97 11.29 6.11 8.64
C GLN A 97 9.95 5.62 9.20
N PHE A 98 9.02 6.53 9.47
CA PHE A 98 7.61 6.23 9.75
C PHE A 98 6.75 7.22 8.98
N ALA A 99 5.60 6.75 8.50
CA ALA A 99 4.61 7.62 7.89
C ALA A 99 4.25 8.79 8.82
N ASP A 100 4.27 8.59 10.14
CA ASP A 100 4.05 9.61 11.15
C ASP A 100 4.98 10.83 11.07
N TYR A 101 6.14 10.69 10.45
CA TYR A 101 7.16 11.73 10.35
C TYR A 101 7.19 12.41 9.00
N PHE A 102 6.21 12.19 8.12
CA PHE A 102 6.19 12.84 6.80
C PHE A 102 5.94 14.36 6.86
N TYR A 103 5.31 14.85 7.93
CA TYR A 103 4.83 16.23 8.02
C TYR A 103 5.88 17.31 7.74
N PRO A 104 7.14 17.22 8.22
CA PRO A 104 8.17 18.19 7.88
C PRO A 104 8.43 18.29 6.37
N ALA A 105 8.19 17.23 5.60
CA ALA A 105 8.30 17.21 4.14
C ALA A 105 7.03 17.65 3.40
N SER A 106 5.94 17.98 4.11
CA SER A 106 4.63 18.26 3.49
C SER A 106 4.71 19.31 2.37
N ASP A 107 5.45 20.40 2.58
CA ASP A 107 5.59 21.44 1.55
C ASP A 107 6.34 20.93 0.30
N GLN A 108 7.42 20.18 0.46
CA GLN A 108 8.14 19.58 -0.68
C GLN A 108 7.28 18.54 -1.41
N ILE A 109 6.43 17.80 -0.70
CA ILE A 109 5.53 16.82 -1.30
C ILE A 109 4.41 17.51 -2.09
N VAL A 110 3.73 18.49 -1.49
CA VAL A 110 2.51 19.09 -2.02
C VAL A 110 2.79 20.24 -2.98
N SER A 111 3.68 21.17 -2.60
CA SER A 111 3.95 22.39 -3.37
C SER A 111 4.89 22.12 -4.53
N GLU A 112 5.85 21.22 -4.36
CA GLU A 112 6.94 20.99 -5.30
C GLU A 112 6.76 19.69 -6.09
N MET A 113 6.89 18.55 -5.42
CA MET A 113 6.92 17.23 -6.05
C MET A 113 5.68 16.95 -6.90
N ALA A 114 4.48 17.13 -6.35
CA ALA A 114 3.22 16.90 -7.06
C ALA A 114 3.02 17.81 -8.28
N ARG A 115 3.51 19.05 -8.22
CA ARG A 115 3.20 20.11 -9.19
C ARG A 115 4.30 20.33 -10.21
N LEU A 116 5.44 19.66 -10.07
CA LEU A 116 6.63 19.89 -10.87
C LEU A 116 6.37 19.75 -12.37
N ARG A 117 5.78 18.62 -12.77
CA ARG A 117 5.38 18.36 -14.16
C ARG A 117 4.39 19.40 -14.66
N TYR A 118 3.37 19.71 -13.85
CA TYR A 118 2.29 20.61 -14.25
C TYR A 118 2.76 22.05 -14.45
N ARG A 119 3.46 22.62 -13.46
CA ARG A 119 3.90 24.02 -13.48
C ARG A 119 5.00 24.31 -14.51
N SER A 120 5.72 23.27 -14.94
CA SER A 120 6.76 23.38 -15.97
C SER A 120 6.27 22.94 -17.36
N ALA A 121 5.00 22.58 -17.51
CA ALA A 121 4.45 22.00 -18.74
C ALA A 121 5.27 20.80 -19.29
N GLY A 122 5.88 20.02 -18.38
CA GLY A 122 6.66 18.82 -18.71
C GLY A 122 8.15 19.04 -18.95
N GLU A 123 8.68 20.27 -18.85
CA GLU A 123 10.13 20.51 -18.95
C GLU A 123 10.91 19.80 -17.84
N PHE A 124 10.33 19.74 -16.64
CA PHE A 124 10.90 19.02 -15.52
C PHE A 124 9.85 18.08 -14.92
N ILE A 125 10.29 16.92 -14.43
CA ILE A 125 9.44 15.90 -13.83
C ILE A 125 10.01 15.43 -12.48
N ALA A 126 9.17 14.74 -11.68
CA ALA A 126 9.55 14.18 -10.40
C ALA A 126 9.20 12.67 -10.35
N PRO A 127 9.96 11.80 -11.04
CA PRO A 127 9.77 10.35 -11.03
C PRO A 127 10.29 9.75 -9.71
N LEU A 128 9.64 10.11 -8.61
CA LEU A 128 10.07 9.82 -7.25
C LEU A 128 9.17 8.77 -6.61
N THR A 129 9.74 7.88 -5.82
CA THR A 129 8.99 7.01 -4.91
C THR A 129 9.34 7.32 -3.46
N LEU A 130 8.34 7.66 -2.65
CA LEU A 130 8.46 7.88 -1.21
C LEU A 130 7.91 6.68 -0.45
N ARG A 131 8.80 5.87 0.14
CA ARG A 131 8.41 4.74 0.98
C ARG A 131 8.20 5.18 2.43
N MET A 132 7.07 4.79 3.02
CA MET A 132 6.66 5.19 4.36
C MET A 132 5.98 4.04 5.13
N PRO A 133 6.62 3.50 6.19
CA PRO A 133 5.98 2.52 7.05
C PRO A 133 4.77 3.11 7.81
N CYS A 134 3.56 2.62 7.56
CA CYS A 134 2.30 3.13 8.11
C CYS A 134 1.53 2.06 8.93
N GLY A 135 0.36 2.43 9.47
CA GLY A 135 -0.57 1.50 10.13
C GLY A 135 -0.20 1.13 11.57
N GLY A 136 -1.20 0.73 12.35
CA GLY A 136 -1.10 0.42 13.78
C GLY A 136 -1.22 -1.05 14.11
N GLY A 137 -1.91 -1.38 15.21
CA GLY A 137 -2.01 -2.76 15.72
C GLY A 137 -0.70 -3.28 16.30
N ILE A 138 0.18 -2.40 16.80
CA ILE A 138 1.54 -2.78 17.26
C ILE A 138 1.98 -2.11 18.57
N TYR A 139 1.08 -1.41 19.28
CA TYR A 139 1.42 -0.59 20.44
C TYR A 139 2.35 0.59 20.14
N GLY A 140 2.30 1.09 18.89
CA GLY A 140 3.12 2.21 18.45
C GLY A 140 2.75 3.54 19.14
N GLY A 141 1.47 3.72 19.45
CA GLY A 141 0.96 4.99 19.97
C GLY A 141 1.03 6.11 18.93
N GLN A 142 0.91 7.36 19.38
CA GLN A 142 0.52 8.47 18.51
C GLN A 142 1.41 8.74 17.29
N THR A 143 2.71 8.47 17.37
CA THR A 143 3.69 8.80 16.33
C THR A 143 4.40 7.59 15.72
N HIS A 144 3.84 6.39 15.88
CA HIS A 144 4.38 5.18 15.25
C HIS A 144 3.30 4.31 14.60
N SER A 145 2.06 4.82 14.44
CA SER A 145 0.93 3.99 14.02
C SER A 145 -0.17 4.71 13.24
N GLN A 146 0.04 5.95 12.81
CA GLN A 146 -0.98 6.60 11.99
C GLN A 146 -1.04 6.06 10.55
N SER A 147 -2.15 6.36 9.89
CA SER A 147 -2.40 6.09 8.47
C SER A 147 -2.75 7.42 7.80
N PRO A 148 -1.77 8.11 7.16
CA PRO A 148 -1.94 9.45 6.64
C PRO A 148 -2.34 9.48 5.16
N GLU A 149 -2.92 8.42 4.60
CA GLU A 149 -3.24 8.34 3.17
C GLU A 149 -4.15 9.48 2.68
N ALA A 150 -5.06 9.96 3.53
CA ALA A 150 -5.96 11.06 3.22
C ALA A 150 -5.22 12.39 2.98
N MET A 151 -4.04 12.57 3.59
CA MET A 151 -3.21 13.76 3.37
C MET A 151 -2.60 13.80 1.96
N PHE A 152 -2.44 12.63 1.32
CA PHE A 152 -1.81 12.52 0.01
C PHE A 152 -2.82 12.38 -1.13
N THR A 153 -3.89 11.61 -0.92
CA THR A 153 -4.91 11.35 -1.96
C THR A 153 -5.62 12.62 -2.42
N GLN A 154 -5.73 13.64 -1.57
CA GLN A 154 -6.29 14.95 -1.95
C GLN A 154 -5.33 15.83 -2.77
N VAL A 155 -4.08 15.42 -2.98
CA VAL A 155 -3.05 16.24 -3.64
C VAL A 155 -3.02 15.92 -5.14
N CYS A 156 -3.53 16.83 -5.96
CA CYS A 156 -3.47 16.70 -7.41
C CYS A 156 -2.00 16.62 -7.89
N GLY A 157 -1.66 15.51 -8.55
CA GLY A 157 -0.31 15.23 -9.06
C GLY A 157 0.45 14.14 -8.29
N LEU A 158 -0.10 13.61 -7.19
CA LEU A 158 0.44 12.43 -6.52
C LEU A 158 -0.31 11.16 -6.92
N ARG A 159 0.41 10.03 -6.80
CA ARG A 159 -0.18 8.69 -6.79
C ARG A 159 0.08 8.03 -5.44
N THR A 160 -0.94 7.45 -4.80
CA THR A 160 -0.83 6.80 -3.48
C THR A 160 -1.11 5.31 -3.59
N VAL A 161 -0.20 4.47 -3.10
CA VAL A 161 -0.23 3.01 -3.23
C VAL A 161 0.04 2.36 -1.87
N MET A 162 -0.64 1.26 -1.57
CA MET A 162 -0.43 0.46 -0.36
C MET A 162 -0.64 -1.03 -0.64
N PRO A 163 0.40 -1.89 -0.53
CA PRO A 163 0.27 -3.33 -0.70
C PRO A 163 -0.30 -4.00 0.55
N SER A 164 -0.81 -5.23 0.40
CA SER A 164 -1.27 -6.07 1.52
C SER A 164 -0.45 -7.34 1.73
N ASN A 165 0.36 -7.77 0.77
CA ASN A 165 1.08 -9.05 0.82
C ASN A 165 2.47 -8.98 0.14
N PRO A 166 3.38 -9.94 0.35
CA PRO A 166 4.73 -9.90 -0.21
C PRO A 166 4.78 -9.84 -1.74
N TYR A 167 3.95 -10.63 -2.44
CA TYR A 167 3.89 -10.63 -3.89
C TYR A 167 3.52 -9.26 -4.46
N ASP A 168 2.44 -8.67 -3.94
CA ASP A 168 2.01 -7.33 -4.36
C ASP A 168 2.98 -6.26 -3.89
N ALA A 169 3.59 -6.39 -2.71
CA ALA A 169 4.57 -5.41 -2.21
C ALA A 169 5.75 -5.24 -3.16
N LYS A 170 6.33 -6.33 -3.68
CA LYS A 170 7.41 -6.24 -4.67
C LYS A 170 6.90 -5.71 -6.01
N GLY A 171 5.81 -6.29 -6.55
CA GLY A 171 5.32 -5.92 -7.87
C GLY A 171 4.81 -4.48 -7.96
N LEU A 172 4.09 -4.01 -6.93
CA LEU A 172 3.61 -2.63 -6.85
C LEU A 172 4.77 -1.67 -6.58
N LEU A 173 5.78 -2.05 -5.79
CA LEU A 173 6.93 -1.16 -5.57
C LEU A 173 7.75 -1.00 -6.85
N ILE A 174 8.01 -2.09 -7.59
CA ILE A 174 8.67 -2.01 -8.91
C ILE A 174 7.86 -1.10 -9.85
N ALA A 175 6.54 -1.32 -9.96
CA ALA A 175 5.68 -0.49 -10.80
C ALA A 175 5.65 0.99 -10.37
N SER A 176 5.70 1.25 -9.05
CA SER A 176 5.75 2.59 -8.48
C SER A 176 7.08 3.30 -8.77
N ILE A 177 8.19 2.56 -8.71
CA ILE A 177 9.52 3.09 -9.05
C ILE A 177 9.57 3.46 -10.53
N GLU A 178 9.04 2.61 -11.42
CA GLU A 178 9.04 2.83 -12.87
C GLU A 178 8.06 3.92 -13.31
N CYS A 179 7.05 4.24 -12.50
CA CYS A 179 6.10 5.32 -12.74
C CYS A 179 6.82 6.68 -12.82
N ASP A 180 6.50 7.49 -13.84
CA ASP A 180 7.08 8.82 -14.00
C ASP A 180 6.32 9.92 -13.22
N ASP A 181 5.22 9.57 -12.56
CA ASP A 181 4.54 10.44 -11.60
C ASP A 181 5.05 10.16 -10.18
N PRO A 182 5.06 11.15 -9.27
CA PRO A 182 5.47 10.95 -7.90
C PRO A 182 4.55 9.98 -7.15
N VAL A 183 5.13 8.92 -6.57
CA VAL A 183 4.41 7.88 -5.84
C VAL A 183 4.68 7.95 -4.35
N ILE A 184 3.60 8.04 -3.57
CA ILE A 184 3.58 7.77 -2.14
C ILE A 184 3.31 6.27 -1.94
N PHE A 185 4.33 5.54 -1.49
CA PHE A 185 4.27 4.10 -1.28
C PHE A 185 4.19 3.79 0.22
N LEU A 186 2.98 3.52 0.69
CA LEU A 186 2.69 3.25 2.09
C LEU A 186 2.91 1.77 2.38
N GLU A 187 3.64 1.44 3.44
CA GLU A 187 3.98 0.06 3.79
C GLU A 187 3.37 -0.31 5.14
N PRO A 188 2.37 -1.21 5.19
CA PRO A 188 1.75 -1.58 6.46
C PRO A 188 2.74 -2.34 7.35
N LYS A 189 3.36 -1.66 8.31
CA LYS A 189 4.40 -2.26 9.16
C LYS A 189 3.89 -3.45 9.99
N ARG A 190 2.58 -3.45 10.27
CA ARG A 190 1.83 -4.56 10.89
C ARG A 190 1.92 -5.86 10.09
N LEU A 191 2.08 -5.76 8.77
CA LEU A 191 2.15 -6.88 7.83
C LEU A 191 3.59 -7.24 7.44
N TYR A 192 4.61 -6.58 7.99
CA TYR A 192 5.98 -6.82 7.57
C TYR A 192 6.45 -8.27 7.73
N ASN A 193 6.04 -8.94 8.81
CA ASN A 193 6.52 -10.28 9.17
C ASN A 193 5.51 -11.40 8.89
N GLY A 194 4.22 -11.07 8.80
CA GLY A 194 3.14 -12.00 8.54
C GLY A 194 1.81 -11.26 8.42
N PRO A 195 0.76 -11.92 7.89
CA PRO A 195 -0.57 -11.34 7.85
C PRO A 195 -1.11 -11.15 9.27
N PHE A 196 -1.98 -10.16 9.44
CA PHE A 196 -2.60 -9.85 10.73
C PHE A 196 -4.09 -9.55 10.53
N ASP A 197 -4.93 -10.35 11.19
CA ASP A 197 -6.38 -10.28 11.10
C ASP A 197 -7.02 -9.42 12.21
N GLY A 198 -6.25 -8.95 13.19
CA GLY A 198 -6.77 -8.21 14.36
C GLY A 198 -6.93 -9.03 15.64
N HIS A 199 -6.75 -10.36 15.57
CA HIS A 199 -6.78 -11.25 16.75
C HIS A 199 -5.43 -11.24 17.46
N HIS A 200 -5.32 -10.44 18.51
CA HIS A 200 -4.12 -10.29 19.33
C HIS A 200 -4.00 -11.33 20.44
N ASP A 201 -5.09 -12.06 20.70
CA ASP A 201 -5.13 -13.27 21.53
C ASP A 201 -4.42 -14.47 20.87
N ARG A 202 -4.27 -14.44 19.54
CA ARG A 202 -3.60 -15.48 18.74
C ARG A 202 -2.20 -15.01 18.33
N PRO A 203 -1.13 -15.78 18.59
CA PRO A 203 0.19 -15.44 18.09
C PRO A 203 0.19 -15.36 16.57
N VAL A 204 0.66 -14.22 16.04
CA VAL A 204 0.80 -14.00 14.60
C VAL A 204 1.75 -15.02 13.99
N THR A 205 1.43 -15.48 12.79
CA THR A 205 2.22 -16.49 12.06
C THR A 205 3.00 -15.84 10.91
N PRO A 206 4.18 -16.39 10.56
CA PRO A 206 5.04 -15.80 9.52
C PRO A 206 4.45 -15.99 8.13
N TRP A 207 4.83 -15.11 7.19
CA TRP A 207 4.44 -15.20 5.77
C TRP A 207 4.72 -16.56 5.13
N SER A 208 5.76 -17.28 5.54
CA SER A 208 6.10 -18.60 4.99
C SER A 208 5.02 -19.67 5.17
N LYS A 209 4.01 -19.42 6.01
CA LYS A 209 2.85 -20.30 6.23
C LYS A 209 1.57 -19.82 5.54
N HIS A 210 1.65 -18.74 4.77
CA HIS A 210 0.48 -18.07 4.19
C HIS A 210 0.61 -17.91 2.68
N PRO A 211 -0.54 -17.79 1.97
CA PRO A 211 -0.58 -17.44 0.56
C PRO A 211 0.18 -16.14 0.25
N HIS A 212 0.56 -15.97 -1.02
CA HIS A 212 1.22 -14.76 -1.53
C HIS A 212 2.60 -14.44 -0.95
N SER A 213 3.21 -15.40 -0.23
CA SER A 213 4.62 -15.33 0.20
C SER A 213 5.60 -15.85 -0.85
N ALA A 214 5.11 -16.53 -1.89
CA ALA A 214 5.91 -16.96 -3.03
C ALA A 214 6.16 -15.76 -3.96
N VAL A 215 7.38 -15.22 -3.93
CA VAL A 215 7.76 -14.00 -4.65
C VAL A 215 8.80 -14.36 -5.72
N PRO A 216 8.56 -14.07 -7.02
CA PRO A 216 9.55 -14.26 -8.07
C PRO A 216 10.83 -13.50 -7.76
N ASP A 217 11.99 -14.12 -7.99
CA ASP A 217 13.30 -13.52 -7.66
C ASP A 217 13.64 -12.34 -8.58
N GLY A 218 13.26 -12.45 -9.86
CA GLY A 218 13.52 -11.46 -10.90
C GLY A 218 12.54 -10.28 -10.96
N TYR A 219 12.51 -9.63 -12.11
CA TYR A 219 11.62 -8.51 -12.41
C TYR A 219 10.19 -8.99 -12.69
N TYR A 220 9.22 -8.34 -12.05
CA TYR A 220 7.81 -8.37 -12.43
C TYR A 220 7.13 -7.12 -11.85
N THR A 221 5.95 -6.81 -12.37
CA THR A 221 5.12 -5.72 -11.88
C THR A 221 3.75 -6.22 -11.51
N VAL A 222 3.10 -5.49 -10.61
CA VAL A 222 1.65 -5.56 -10.40
C VAL A 222 1.11 -4.21 -10.88
N PRO A 223 0.11 -4.18 -11.77
CA PRO A 223 -0.34 -2.93 -12.38
C PRO A 223 -0.90 -1.98 -11.32
N LEU A 224 -0.48 -0.71 -11.40
CA LEU A 224 -1.11 0.39 -10.70
C LEU A 224 -2.53 0.60 -11.23
N ASP A 225 -3.37 1.33 -10.49
CA ASP A 225 -4.74 1.66 -10.86
C ASP A 225 -5.64 0.41 -11.06
N LYS A 226 -5.25 -0.72 -10.45
CA LYS A 226 -5.99 -1.99 -10.45
C LYS A 226 -6.24 -2.51 -9.03
N ALA A 227 -7.49 -2.82 -8.70
CA ALA A 227 -7.93 -3.39 -7.42
C ALA A 227 -8.10 -4.91 -7.51
N ALA A 228 -7.95 -5.63 -6.41
CA ALA A 228 -7.99 -7.10 -6.38
C ALA A 228 -9.15 -7.59 -5.52
N ILE A 229 -9.93 -8.51 -6.05
CA ILE A 229 -10.89 -9.27 -5.25
C ILE A 229 -10.13 -10.36 -4.51
N THR A 230 -10.04 -10.21 -3.18
CA THR A 230 -9.34 -11.15 -2.29
C THR A 230 -10.25 -12.26 -1.77
N ARG A 231 -11.55 -11.98 -1.69
CA ARG A 231 -12.61 -12.95 -1.39
C ARG A 231 -13.80 -12.60 -2.27
N PRO A 232 -14.20 -13.45 -3.24
CA PRO A 232 -15.43 -13.23 -4.01
C PRO A 232 -16.66 -13.33 -3.10
N GLY A 233 -17.71 -12.57 -3.42
CA GLY A 233 -18.98 -12.62 -2.68
C GLY A 233 -20.12 -11.89 -3.40
N ASN A 234 -21.34 -12.05 -2.91
CA ASN A 234 -22.55 -11.51 -3.52
C ASN A 234 -23.42 -10.66 -2.58
N ASP A 235 -23.19 -10.72 -1.27
CA ASP A 235 -24.06 -10.06 -0.28
C ASP A 235 -23.73 -8.57 -0.12
N VAL A 236 -22.44 -8.26 0.01
CA VAL A 236 -21.95 -6.90 0.28
C VAL A 236 -20.54 -6.73 -0.27
N THR A 237 -20.25 -5.58 -0.86
CA THR A 237 -18.88 -5.21 -1.26
C THR A 237 -18.14 -4.58 -0.08
N VAL A 238 -16.93 -5.04 0.21
CA VAL A 238 -16.05 -4.46 1.22
C VAL A 238 -14.85 -3.80 0.54
N LEU A 239 -14.78 -2.47 0.64
CA LEU A 239 -13.67 -1.69 0.09
C LEU A 239 -12.62 -1.45 1.18
N THR A 240 -11.40 -1.95 0.97
CA THR A 240 -10.33 -1.83 1.95
C THR A 240 -8.94 -1.93 1.32
N TYR A 241 -7.89 -1.81 2.13
CA TYR A 241 -6.48 -1.86 1.72
C TYR A 241 -5.59 -2.13 2.94
N GLY A 242 -4.35 -2.55 2.71
CA GLY A 242 -3.37 -2.78 3.77
C GLY A 242 -3.79 -3.86 4.77
N THR A 243 -3.63 -3.61 6.07
CA THR A 243 -3.94 -4.61 7.12
C THR A 243 -5.42 -4.98 7.17
N THR A 244 -6.32 -4.03 6.91
CA THR A 244 -7.75 -4.27 7.01
C THR A 244 -8.32 -5.20 5.93
N VAL A 245 -7.52 -5.56 4.90
CA VAL A 245 -7.82 -6.65 3.96
C VAL A 245 -8.02 -7.98 4.70
N TYR A 246 -7.06 -8.35 5.55
CA TYR A 246 -7.11 -9.60 6.32
C TYR A 246 -8.19 -9.55 7.40
N VAL A 247 -8.38 -8.38 8.01
CA VAL A 247 -9.47 -8.17 8.97
C VAL A 247 -10.83 -8.40 8.31
N ALA A 248 -11.04 -7.85 7.11
CA ALA A 248 -12.29 -7.99 6.38
C ALA A 248 -12.57 -9.44 5.97
N GLN A 249 -11.55 -10.18 5.52
CA GLN A 249 -11.68 -11.61 5.18
C GLN A 249 -12.16 -12.43 6.37
N VAL A 250 -11.52 -12.27 7.54
CA VAL A 250 -11.88 -12.99 8.77
C VAL A 250 -13.23 -12.52 9.30
N ALA A 251 -13.51 -11.22 9.31
CA ALA A 251 -14.81 -10.68 9.73
C ALA A 251 -15.97 -11.20 8.86
N ALA A 252 -15.75 -11.36 7.56
CA ALA A 252 -16.73 -11.95 6.65
C ALA A 252 -16.96 -13.44 6.94
N GLU A 253 -15.92 -14.18 7.35
CA GLU A 253 -16.06 -15.58 7.76
C GLU A 253 -16.82 -15.71 9.08
N GLU A 254 -16.43 -14.92 10.09
CA GLU A 254 -17.05 -14.92 11.43
C GLU A 254 -18.50 -14.42 11.43
N SER A 255 -18.84 -13.51 10.53
CA SER A 255 -20.22 -13.02 10.37
C SER A 255 -21.12 -13.99 9.60
N GLY A 256 -20.52 -14.88 8.78
CA GLY A 256 -21.24 -15.75 7.85
C GLY A 256 -21.79 -15.03 6.62
N VAL A 257 -21.44 -13.75 6.40
CA VAL A 257 -21.87 -12.95 5.26
C VAL A 257 -21.00 -13.26 4.04
N ASP A 258 -21.62 -13.43 2.87
CA ASP A 258 -20.92 -13.64 1.60
C ASP A 258 -20.38 -12.31 1.05
N ALA A 259 -19.50 -11.67 1.83
CA ALA A 259 -18.92 -10.38 1.51
C ALA A 259 -17.80 -10.51 0.46
N GLU A 260 -17.88 -9.68 -0.58
CA GLU A 260 -16.82 -9.52 -1.57
C GLU A 260 -15.76 -8.56 -1.06
N VAL A 261 -14.57 -9.04 -0.73
CA VAL A 261 -13.48 -8.21 -0.17
C VAL A 261 -12.55 -7.73 -1.28
N ILE A 262 -12.53 -6.42 -1.50
CA ILE A 262 -11.67 -5.75 -2.48
C ILE A 262 -10.50 -5.07 -1.75
N ASP A 263 -9.28 -5.49 -2.10
CA ASP A 263 -8.06 -4.74 -1.81
C ASP A 263 -7.82 -3.72 -2.93
N LEU A 264 -7.92 -2.43 -2.60
CA LEU A 264 -7.77 -1.35 -3.58
C LEU A 264 -6.37 -1.33 -4.20
N ARG A 265 -5.34 -1.65 -3.41
CA ARG A 265 -3.90 -1.56 -3.77
C ARG A 265 -3.44 -0.14 -4.13
N SER A 266 -3.99 0.44 -5.20
CA SER A 266 -3.84 1.86 -5.55
C SER A 266 -4.99 2.65 -4.93
N LEU A 267 -4.66 3.57 -4.03
CA LEU A 267 -5.66 4.38 -3.32
C LEU A 267 -6.13 5.54 -4.18
N TRP A 268 -5.21 6.26 -4.81
CA TRP A 268 -5.56 7.31 -5.76
C TRP A 268 -4.41 7.58 -6.72
N PRO A 269 -4.62 7.52 -8.05
CA PRO A 269 -5.83 7.05 -8.72
C PRO A 269 -6.19 5.59 -8.37
N LEU A 270 -7.48 5.27 -8.44
CA LEU A 270 -8.01 3.96 -8.05
C LEU A 270 -8.71 3.25 -9.20
N ASP A 271 -8.96 1.95 -9.03
CA ASP A 271 -9.71 1.13 -9.98
C ASP A 271 -11.21 1.30 -9.77
N LEU A 272 -11.76 2.39 -10.33
CA LEU A 272 -13.17 2.75 -10.16
C LEU A 272 -14.09 1.66 -10.74
N ASP A 273 -13.71 1.06 -11.86
CA ASP A 273 -14.52 0.07 -12.56
C ASP A 273 -14.73 -1.18 -11.69
N THR A 274 -13.66 -1.74 -11.12
CA THR A 274 -13.76 -2.92 -10.23
C THR A 274 -14.65 -2.64 -9.01
N ILE A 275 -14.55 -1.44 -8.42
CA ILE A 275 -15.39 -1.03 -7.29
C ILE A 275 -16.86 -0.96 -7.71
N VAL A 276 -17.14 -0.22 -8.78
CA VAL A 276 -18.50 0.03 -9.26
C VAL A 276 -19.16 -1.26 -9.74
N GLU A 277 -18.43 -2.15 -10.41
CA GLU A 277 -18.93 -3.46 -10.83
C GLU A 277 -19.36 -4.30 -9.62
N SER A 278 -18.51 -4.36 -8.59
CA SER A 278 -18.83 -5.12 -7.37
C SER A 278 -20.05 -4.55 -6.65
N VAL A 279 -20.13 -3.24 -6.44
CA VAL A 279 -21.27 -2.63 -5.73
C VAL A 279 -22.55 -2.73 -6.54
N LYS A 280 -22.51 -2.60 -7.87
CA LYS A 280 -23.69 -2.84 -8.74
C LYS A 280 -24.23 -4.25 -8.59
N LYS A 281 -23.35 -5.24 -8.38
CA LYS A 281 -23.71 -6.64 -8.20
C LYS A 281 -24.29 -6.91 -6.80
N THR A 282 -23.65 -6.40 -5.76
CA THR A 282 -24.03 -6.69 -4.36
C THR A 282 -25.15 -5.78 -3.82
N GLY A 283 -25.26 -4.57 -4.38
CA GLY A 283 -26.18 -3.52 -3.97
C GLY A 283 -25.86 -2.88 -2.62
N ARG A 284 -24.76 -3.25 -1.95
CA ARG A 284 -24.41 -2.78 -0.61
C ARG A 284 -22.90 -2.64 -0.48
N CYS A 285 -22.44 -1.69 0.33
CA CYS A 285 -21.01 -1.44 0.49
C CYS A 285 -20.64 -1.10 1.94
N VAL A 286 -19.51 -1.64 2.41
CA VAL A 286 -18.82 -1.25 3.65
C VAL A 286 -17.38 -0.84 3.34
N VAL A 287 -16.99 0.37 3.73
CA VAL A 287 -15.60 0.81 3.62
C VAL A 287 -14.85 0.56 4.93
N VAL A 288 -13.63 0.00 4.88
CA VAL A 288 -12.83 -0.30 6.08
C VAL A 288 -11.40 0.20 5.93
N HIS A 289 -10.92 1.02 6.88
CA HIS A 289 -9.54 1.49 6.91
C HIS A 289 -9.08 1.89 8.32
N GLU A 290 -7.78 1.87 8.59
CA GLU A 290 -7.23 2.20 9.92
C GLU A 290 -7.30 3.69 10.28
N ALA A 291 -7.24 4.58 9.29
CA ALA A 291 -7.24 6.02 9.50
C ALA A 291 -8.50 6.51 10.25
N THR A 292 -8.41 7.72 10.80
CA THR A 292 -9.52 8.42 11.47
C THR A 292 -10.72 8.60 10.51
N ARG A 293 -11.94 8.76 11.05
CA ARG A 293 -13.18 8.78 10.25
C ARG A 293 -13.32 10.06 9.44
N THR A 294 -13.23 11.20 10.11
CA THR A 294 -13.60 12.49 9.53
C THR A 294 -12.55 12.91 8.51
N CYS A 295 -13.01 13.22 7.28
CA CYS A 295 -12.14 13.51 6.12
C CYS A 295 -11.08 12.44 5.81
N GLY A 296 -11.26 11.21 6.30
CA GLY A 296 -10.46 10.06 5.90
C GLY A 296 -10.77 9.64 4.46
N PHE A 297 -9.90 8.82 3.86
CA PHE A 297 -10.06 8.40 2.46
C PHE A 297 -11.36 7.63 2.19
N GLY A 298 -11.92 6.97 3.21
CA GLY A 298 -13.25 6.36 3.11
C GLY A 298 -14.39 7.34 2.80
N ALA A 299 -14.22 8.65 3.02
CA ALA A 299 -15.21 9.65 2.60
C ALA A 299 -15.27 9.80 1.07
N GLU A 300 -14.12 9.75 0.38
CA GLU A 300 -14.05 9.78 -1.08
C GLU A 300 -14.66 8.51 -1.68
N LEU A 301 -14.29 7.34 -1.13
CA LEU A 301 -14.87 6.06 -1.56
C LEU A 301 -16.39 6.03 -1.42
N VAL A 302 -16.93 6.50 -0.30
CA VAL A 302 -18.38 6.61 -0.10
C VAL A 302 -19.01 7.54 -1.15
N SER A 303 -18.36 8.66 -1.45
CA SER A 303 -18.88 9.65 -2.41
C SER A 303 -18.91 9.08 -3.84
N LEU A 304 -17.84 8.43 -4.29
CA LEU A 304 -17.76 7.79 -5.61
C LEU A 304 -18.78 6.64 -5.73
N VAL A 305 -18.90 5.79 -4.70
CA VAL A 305 -19.89 4.72 -4.73
C VAL A 305 -21.31 5.28 -4.79
N GLN A 306 -21.61 6.32 -4.00
CA GLN A 306 -22.92 6.96 -4.04
C GLN A 306 -23.21 7.50 -5.44
N GLU A 307 -22.27 8.23 -6.04
CA GLU A 307 -22.45 8.86 -7.36
C GLU A 307 -22.70 7.83 -8.46
N HIS A 308 -21.91 6.75 -8.48
CA HIS A 308 -21.90 5.79 -9.58
C HIS A 308 -22.83 4.58 -9.38
N CYS A 309 -23.31 4.35 -8.14
CA CYS A 309 -24.13 3.20 -7.79
C CYS A 309 -25.48 3.57 -7.12
N PHE A 310 -25.86 4.86 -7.10
CA PHE A 310 -27.04 5.36 -6.37
C PHE A 310 -28.29 4.47 -6.48
N HIS A 311 -28.69 4.12 -7.71
CA HIS A 311 -29.92 3.36 -7.96
C HIS A 311 -29.82 1.86 -7.69
N HIS A 312 -28.61 1.33 -7.53
CA HIS A 312 -28.37 -0.08 -7.16
C HIS A 312 -28.16 -0.26 -5.65
N LEU A 313 -28.14 0.84 -4.87
CA LEU A 313 -27.92 0.76 -3.43
C LEU A 313 -29.19 0.35 -2.69
N GLU A 314 -29.13 -0.81 -2.05
CA GLU A 314 -30.19 -1.43 -1.25
C GLU A 314 -30.06 -1.09 0.25
N ALA A 315 -29.00 -0.38 0.65
CA ALA A 315 -28.77 0.09 2.02
C ALA A 315 -27.84 1.31 2.03
N PRO A 316 -27.84 2.13 3.11
CA PRO A 316 -26.82 3.16 3.29
C PRO A 316 -25.41 2.56 3.29
N ILE A 317 -24.46 3.23 2.62
CA ILE A 317 -23.06 2.83 2.63
C ILE A 317 -22.51 3.05 4.05
N GLU A 318 -21.98 1.99 4.66
CA GLU A 318 -21.37 2.06 5.99
C GLU A 318 -19.84 2.19 5.90
N ARG A 319 -19.21 2.65 6.98
CA ARG A 319 -17.75 2.71 7.09
C ARG A 319 -17.26 2.41 8.50
N VAL A 320 -16.28 1.51 8.61
CA VAL A 320 -15.66 1.08 9.85
C VAL A 320 -14.19 1.50 9.86
N THR A 321 -13.86 2.50 10.65
CA THR A 321 -12.51 3.08 10.64
C THR A 321 -11.95 3.31 12.04
N GLY A 322 -10.71 3.78 12.19
CA GLY A 322 -10.21 4.31 13.45
C GLY A 322 -11.08 5.45 13.99
N TRP A 323 -11.09 5.67 15.31
CA TRP A 323 -11.89 6.74 15.90
C TRP A 323 -11.30 8.13 15.58
N ASP A 324 -12.10 9.19 15.70
CA ASP A 324 -11.61 10.58 15.55
C ASP A 324 -10.85 11.02 16.81
N THR A 325 -9.67 10.45 17.01
CA THR A 325 -8.74 10.70 18.13
C THR A 325 -7.32 10.34 17.68
N PRO A 326 -6.27 10.97 18.25
CA PRO A 326 -4.91 10.46 18.12
C PRO A 326 -4.83 8.98 18.53
N TYR A 327 -3.96 8.23 17.84
CA TYR A 327 -3.81 6.79 18.05
C TYR A 327 -3.30 6.49 19.48
N PRO A 328 -4.06 5.78 20.33
CA PRO A 328 -3.68 5.52 21.71
C PRO A 328 -2.70 4.34 21.81
N HIS A 329 -1.89 4.31 22.88
CA HIS A 329 -1.05 3.14 23.18
C HIS A 329 -1.83 2.07 23.97
N ALA A 330 -2.32 2.40 25.17
CA ALA A 330 -2.97 1.42 26.04
C ALA A 330 -4.32 0.90 25.51
N GLN A 331 -5.04 1.72 24.73
CA GLN A 331 -6.34 1.39 24.15
C GLN A 331 -6.24 0.89 22.70
N GLU A 332 -5.07 0.42 22.27
CA GLU A 332 -4.77 -0.09 20.91
C GLU A 332 -5.93 -0.91 20.32
N TRP A 333 -6.35 -1.98 21.00
CA TRP A 333 -7.39 -2.90 20.50
C TRP A 333 -8.82 -2.37 20.60
N ALA A 334 -9.04 -1.33 21.39
CA ALA A 334 -10.31 -0.61 21.38
C ALA A 334 -10.36 0.42 20.23
N TYR A 335 -9.20 0.89 19.76
CA TYR A 335 -9.08 1.79 18.63
C TYR A 335 -9.12 1.05 17.29
N PHE A 336 -8.24 0.06 17.10
CA PHE A 336 -8.06 -0.65 15.85
C PHE A 336 -9.39 -1.28 15.37
N PRO A 337 -9.78 -1.12 14.08
CA PRO A 337 -11.01 -1.70 13.55
C PRO A 337 -10.87 -3.21 13.34
N GLY A 338 -10.84 -4.00 14.42
CA GLY A 338 -10.69 -5.45 14.36
C GLY A 338 -11.94 -6.24 13.90
N PRO A 339 -11.84 -7.58 13.80
CA PRO A 339 -12.85 -8.45 13.19
C PRO A 339 -14.24 -8.29 13.79
N SER A 340 -14.34 -8.13 15.11
CA SER A 340 -15.61 -7.96 15.81
C SER A 340 -16.34 -6.69 15.39
N ARG A 341 -15.64 -5.56 15.34
CA ARG A 341 -16.22 -4.25 14.98
C ARG A 341 -16.57 -4.18 13.49
N VAL A 342 -15.77 -4.83 12.64
CA VAL A 342 -16.05 -4.96 11.19
C VAL A 342 -17.25 -5.89 10.96
N GLY A 343 -17.26 -7.08 11.56
CA GLY A 343 -18.33 -8.07 11.43
C GLY A 343 -19.69 -7.56 11.92
N ALA A 344 -19.71 -6.67 12.93
CA ALA A 344 -20.92 -5.98 13.34
C ALA A 344 -21.51 -5.09 12.23
N ALA A 345 -20.66 -4.37 11.48
CA ALA A 345 -21.11 -3.56 10.36
C ALA A 345 -21.59 -4.41 9.18
N LEU A 346 -20.90 -5.53 8.90
CA LEU A 346 -21.35 -6.49 7.87
C LEU A 346 -22.75 -7.03 8.16
N LYS A 347 -23.10 -7.27 9.42
CA LYS A 347 -24.47 -7.66 9.79
C LYS A 347 -25.44 -6.48 9.63
N LYS A 348 -25.07 -5.30 10.14
CA LYS A 348 -25.90 -4.10 10.10
C LYS A 348 -26.38 -3.74 8.68
N VAL A 349 -25.51 -3.82 7.67
CA VAL A 349 -25.89 -3.50 6.28
C VAL A 349 -26.81 -4.52 5.62
N MET A 350 -26.89 -5.73 6.18
CA MET A 350 -27.74 -6.82 5.69
C MET A 350 -29.12 -6.85 6.36
N GLU A 351 -29.37 -5.96 7.33
CA GLU A 351 -30.68 -5.82 7.98
C GLU A 351 -31.69 -5.13 7.05
N VAL A 352 -32.98 -5.49 7.21
CA VAL A 352 -34.12 -5.01 6.40
C VAL A 352 -35.13 -4.27 7.27
#